data_AF-A0A2G4H6R4-F1
#
_entry.id   AF-A0A2G4H6R4-F1
#
_cell.length_a   1.000
_cell.length_b   1.000
_cell.length_c   1.000
_cell.angle_alpha   90.00
_cell.angle_beta   90.00
_cell.angle_gamma   90.00
#
_symmetry.space_group_name_H-M   'P 1'
#
loop_
_entity.id
_entity.type
_entity.pdbx_description
1 polymer ?
#
loop_
_entity_poly.entity_id
_entity_poly.type
_entity_poly.pdbx_seq_one_letter_code
_entity_poly.pdbx_strand_id
1 'polypeptide(L)'
;MTPNNPCFIVKCNGSVYRFTICREESILSTEDAPIGTPLSPDECVAIAEGIGAQPHVWQPLVNHQPGIRHYERIVHEDSHEIYIISWVDDHDTGFHDHDVSCGAVHVVEGGIFEERLGFGGGHLERLVEPGETIRFAPSYIHRFRPKDGIPTTSVHVYSPPLQTMGAYHQGEDGALVRTPIDGQAELVNRDA
;
A
#
# COMPACT_ATOMS: atom_id res chain seq x y z
N MET A 1 32.08 -12.16 -9.99
CA MET A 1 31.56 -11.87 -8.64
C MET A 1 30.22 -11.21 -8.86
N THR A 2 29.12 -11.93 -8.64
CA THR A 2 27.80 -11.32 -8.66
C THR A 2 27.76 -10.23 -7.58
N PRO A 3 27.19 -9.04 -7.85
CA PRO A 3 26.97 -8.07 -6.79
C PRO A 3 26.16 -8.78 -5.70
N ASN A 4 26.57 -8.64 -4.44
CA ASN A 4 25.73 -9.03 -3.32
C ASN A 4 24.48 -8.14 -3.37
N ASN A 5 23.45 -8.59 -4.08
CA ASN A 5 22.15 -7.91 -4.04
C ASN A 5 21.68 -7.92 -2.59
N PRO A 6 21.32 -6.76 -2.02
CA PRO A 6 20.84 -6.70 -0.66
C PRO A 6 19.64 -7.64 -0.53
N CYS A 7 19.79 -8.60 0.37
CA CYS A 7 18.78 -9.59 0.67
C CYS A 7 18.42 -9.44 2.14
N PHE A 8 17.13 -9.30 2.42
CA PHE A 8 16.62 -9.33 3.79
C PHE A 8 15.52 -10.36 3.92
N ILE A 9 15.36 -10.82 5.15
CA ILE A 9 14.45 -11.90 5.50
C ILE A 9 13.35 -11.33 6.39
N VAL A 10 12.11 -11.57 6.01
CA VAL A 10 10.93 -11.32 6.85
C VAL A 10 10.39 -12.67 7.30
N LYS A 11 9.98 -12.75 8.57
CA LYS A 11 9.35 -13.96 9.13
C LYS A 11 7.94 -13.62 9.59
N CYS A 12 6.95 -14.37 9.13
CA CYS A 12 5.56 -14.21 9.55
C CYS A 12 4.89 -15.58 9.68
N ASN A 13 4.17 -15.84 10.78
CA ASN A 13 3.36 -17.05 10.97
C ASN A 13 4.08 -18.39 10.69
N GLY A 14 5.40 -18.44 10.88
CA GLY A 14 6.23 -19.62 10.60
C GLY A 14 6.81 -19.68 9.19
N SER A 15 6.36 -18.83 8.27
CA SER A 15 6.90 -18.66 6.92
C SER A 15 8.12 -17.73 6.91
N VAL A 16 9.09 -18.03 6.04
CA VAL A 16 10.26 -17.18 5.78
C VAL A 16 10.19 -16.60 4.37
N TYR A 17 10.14 -15.28 4.30
CA TYR A 17 10.12 -14.49 3.06
C TYR A 17 11.51 -13.91 2.81
N ARG A 18 12.07 -14.19 1.64
CA ARG A 18 13.38 -13.70 1.23
C ARG A 18 13.21 -12.66 0.13
N PHE A 19 13.47 -11.40 0.47
CA PHE A 19 13.47 -10.31 -0.49
C PHE A 19 14.84 -10.23 -1.14
N THR A 20 14.87 -10.27 -2.47
CA THR A 20 16.09 -9.95 -3.24
C THR A 20 15.79 -8.73 -4.09
N ILE A 21 16.38 -7.60 -3.71
CA ILE A 21 16.22 -6.36 -4.48
C ILE A 21 17.33 -6.30 -5.52
N CYS A 22 16.95 -6.39 -6.80
CA CYS A 22 17.84 -6.11 -7.91
C CYS A 22 17.34 -4.87 -8.65
N ARG A 23 18.27 -4.12 -9.28
CA ARG A 23 17.95 -2.90 -10.04
C ARG A 23 17.05 -3.14 -11.27
N GLU A 24 16.91 -4.37 -11.72
CA GLU A 24 16.19 -4.73 -12.96
C GLU A 24 14.87 -5.46 -12.67
N GLU A 25 14.86 -6.38 -11.70
CA GLU A 25 13.67 -7.07 -11.18
C GLU A 25 13.87 -7.35 -9.69
N SER A 26 12.87 -7.07 -8.88
CA SER A 26 12.91 -7.35 -7.45
C SER A 26 11.95 -8.48 -7.15
N ILE A 27 12.52 -9.59 -6.69
CA ILE A 27 11.82 -10.87 -6.50
C ILE A 27 11.62 -11.06 -5.00
N LEU A 28 10.37 -11.25 -4.60
CA LEU A 28 10.08 -11.84 -3.30
C LEU A 28 9.90 -13.34 -3.49
N SER A 29 10.90 -14.13 -3.10
CA SER A 29 10.75 -15.58 -3.04
C SER A 29 10.54 -16.02 -1.60
N THR A 30 9.60 -16.93 -1.39
CA THR A 30 9.39 -17.60 -0.11
C THR A 30 9.84 -19.04 -0.28
N GLU A 31 10.60 -19.58 0.69
CA GLU A 31 11.01 -20.99 0.66
C GLU A 31 9.86 -21.94 1.05
N ASP A 32 8.79 -21.42 1.69
CA ASP A 32 7.77 -22.21 2.41
C ASP A 32 6.31 -22.06 1.92
N ALA A 33 5.97 -21.00 1.19
CA ALA A 33 4.63 -20.78 0.61
C ALA A 33 4.61 -21.15 -0.89
N PRO A 34 3.57 -21.86 -1.37
CA PRO A 34 3.44 -22.16 -2.79
C PRO A 34 3.39 -20.86 -3.59
N ILE A 35 4.28 -20.75 -4.58
CA ILE A 35 4.30 -19.64 -5.54
C ILE A 35 2.88 -19.43 -6.09
N GLY A 36 2.42 -18.18 -6.09
CA GLY A 36 1.09 -17.79 -6.57
C GLY A 36 -0.07 -17.92 -5.58
N THR A 37 0.19 -18.30 -4.32
CA THR A 37 -0.85 -18.27 -3.26
C THR A 37 -0.96 -16.86 -2.68
N PRO A 38 -2.14 -16.22 -2.68
CA PRO A 38 -2.32 -14.93 -2.02
C PRO A 38 -1.94 -14.98 -0.53
N LEU A 39 -1.21 -13.96 -0.10
CA LEU A 39 -0.91 -13.65 1.28
C LEU A 39 -2.18 -13.31 2.08
N SER A 40 -2.17 -13.67 3.36
CA SER A 40 -3.09 -13.18 4.38
C SER A 40 -2.77 -11.73 4.80
N PRO A 41 -3.73 -11.00 5.40
CA PRO A 41 -3.47 -9.65 5.89
C PRO A 41 -2.31 -9.55 6.89
N ASP A 42 -2.06 -10.58 7.70
CA ASP A 42 -0.97 -10.57 8.68
C ASP A 42 0.40 -10.72 8.01
N GLU A 43 0.47 -11.52 6.94
CA GLU A 43 1.68 -11.62 6.11
C GLU A 43 1.96 -10.31 5.37
N CYS A 44 0.92 -9.63 4.87
CA CYS A 44 1.06 -8.29 4.29
C CYS A 44 1.63 -7.29 5.29
N VAL A 45 1.14 -7.27 6.53
CA VAL A 45 1.65 -6.41 7.61
C VAL A 45 3.13 -6.69 7.89
N ALA A 46 3.48 -7.96 8.12
CA ALA A 46 4.85 -8.34 8.43
C ALA A 46 5.83 -7.96 7.31
N ILE A 47 5.41 -8.08 6.06
CA ILE A 47 6.21 -7.68 4.89
C ILE A 47 6.37 -6.16 4.84
N ALA A 48 5.29 -5.39 5.00
CA ALA A 48 5.33 -3.94 4.97
C ALA A 48 6.26 -3.37 6.06
N GLU A 49 6.14 -3.89 7.28
CA GLU A 49 7.01 -3.53 8.41
C GLU A 49 8.47 -3.96 8.18
N GLY A 50 8.68 -5.17 7.64
CA GLY A 50 10.00 -5.69 7.34
C GLY A 50 10.76 -4.85 6.30
N ILE A 51 10.05 -4.34 5.29
CA ILE A 51 10.59 -3.38 4.32
C ILE A 51 10.81 -2.02 4.98
N GLY A 52 9.84 -1.54 5.76
CA GLY A 52 9.92 -0.25 6.45
C GLY A 52 11.14 -0.13 7.36
N ALA A 53 11.52 -1.23 8.00
CA ALA A 53 12.73 -1.34 8.83
C ALA A 53 14.06 -1.27 8.05
N GLN A 54 14.03 -1.18 6.71
CA GLN A 54 15.22 -1.18 5.86
C GLN A 54 15.32 0.10 5.00
N PRO A 55 15.75 1.25 5.57
CA PRO A 55 15.81 2.54 4.84
C PRO A 55 16.56 2.50 3.51
N HIS A 56 17.63 1.71 3.42
CA HIS A 56 18.41 1.54 2.18
C HIS A 56 17.62 0.95 1.00
N VAL A 57 16.46 0.32 1.27
CA VAL A 57 15.56 -0.24 0.26
C VAL A 57 14.65 0.85 -0.30
N TRP A 58 13.98 1.60 0.58
CA TRP A 58 12.91 2.50 0.16
C TRP A 58 13.38 3.95 -0.05
N GLN A 59 14.39 4.45 0.68
CA GLN A 59 14.85 5.83 0.55
C GLN A 59 15.28 6.22 -0.87
N PRO A 60 15.98 5.36 -1.65
CA PRO A 60 16.34 5.69 -3.02
C PRO A 60 15.16 5.82 -3.99
N LEU A 61 13.96 5.37 -3.59
CA LEU A 61 12.74 5.32 -4.40
C LEU A 61 11.76 6.46 -4.07
N VAL A 62 12.06 7.26 -3.05
CA VAL A 62 11.22 8.35 -2.59
C VAL A 62 11.31 9.56 -3.52
N ASN A 63 10.16 10.14 -3.86
CA ASN A 63 10.08 11.35 -4.66
C ASN A 63 8.84 12.19 -4.29
N HIS A 64 9.03 13.21 -3.47
CA HIS A 64 7.96 14.13 -3.03
C HIS A 64 7.80 15.34 -3.96
N GLN A 65 7.69 15.10 -5.26
CA GLN A 65 7.37 16.18 -6.19
C GLN A 65 5.88 16.54 -6.10
N PRO A 66 5.53 17.84 -6.02
CA PRO A 66 4.14 18.28 -6.10
C PRO A 66 3.48 17.90 -7.43
N GLY A 67 2.16 17.80 -7.44
CA GLY A 67 1.41 17.34 -8.61
C GLY A 67 1.14 15.84 -8.52
N ILE A 68 1.52 15.06 -9.53
CA ILE A 68 1.17 13.64 -9.61
C ILE A 68 1.83 12.84 -8.47
N ARG A 69 1.04 12.06 -7.74
CA ARG A 69 1.54 11.12 -6.73
C ARG A 69 2.56 10.16 -7.33
N HIS A 70 3.71 10.07 -6.68
CA HIS A 70 4.78 9.21 -7.12
C HIS A 70 4.72 7.88 -6.38
N TYR A 71 4.95 6.80 -7.12
CA TYR A 71 5.05 5.46 -6.60
C TYR A 71 6.11 4.67 -7.35
N GLU A 72 6.75 3.74 -6.65
CA GLU A 72 7.69 2.78 -7.22
C GLU A 72 7.23 1.38 -6.85
N ARG A 73 6.99 0.54 -7.86
CA ARG A 73 6.66 -0.88 -7.65
C ARG A 73 7.94 -1.67 -7.45
N ILE A 74 8.11 -2.22 -6.26
CA ILE A 74 9.31 -3.00 -5.91
C ILE A 74 9.08 -4.50 -5.96
N VAL A 75 7.83 -4.99 -6.00
CA VAL A 75 7.54 -6.41 -6.23
C VAL A 75 6.27 -6.52 -7.06
N HIS A 76 6.29 -7.44 -8.03
CA HIS A 76 5.11 -7.85 -8.78
C HIS A 76 5.17 -9.35 -9.05
N GLU A 77 4.38 -10.10 -8.29
CA GLU A 77 4.30 -11.55 -8.35
C GLU A 77 2.84 -11.97 -8.43
N ASP A 78 2.56 -13.21 -8.83
CA ASP A 78 1.18 -13.72 -8.94
C ASP A 78 0.41 -13.66 -7.60
N SER A 79 1.11 -13.69 -6.47
CA SER A 79 0.51 -13.68 -5.13
C SER A 79 0.30 -12.28 -4.56
N HIS A 80 1.10 -11.28 -4.95
CA HIS A 80 1.07 -9.96 -4.33
C HIS A 80 1.87 -8.91 -5.12
N GLU A 81 1.62 -7.64 -4.81
CA GLU A 81 2.43 -6.51 -5.24
C GLU A 81 2.85 -5.65 -4.06
N ILE A 82 3.97 -4.96 -4.22
CA ILE A 82 4.51 -4.05 -3.20
C ILE A 82 4.96 -2.75 -3.83
N TYR A 83 4.56 -1.64 -3.21
CA TYR A 83 4.85 -0.29 -3.66
C TYR A 83 5.48 0.55 -2.54
N ILE A 84 6.38 1.44 -2.93
CA ILE A 84 6.77 2.61 -2.13
C ILE A 84 5.99 3.81 -2.68
N ILE A 85 5.21 4.49 -1.86
CA ILE A 85 4.38 5.62 -2.28
C ILE A 85 4.85 6.89 -1.56
N SER A 86 5.06 7.95 -2.33
CA SER A 86 5.43 9.29 -1.85
C SER A 86 4.23 10.22 -1.94
N TRP A 87 3.86 10.81 -0.82
CA TRP A 87 2.68 11.63 -0.64
C TRP A 87 3.04 13.09 -0.36
N VAL A 88 2.26 14.03 -0.92
CA VAL A 88 2.33 15.47 -0.63
C VAL A 88 0.91 16.06 -0.49
N ASP A 89 0.81 17.28 0.04
CA ASP A 89 -0.43 17.91 0.55
C ASP A 89 -1.69 17.81 -0.32
N ASP A 90 -1.56 17.79 -1.66
CA ASP A 90 -2.70 17.74 -2.59
C ASP A 90 -3.16 16.31 -2.92
N HIS A 91 -2.56 15.29 -2.28
CA HIS A 91 -2.85 13.90 -2.60
C HIS A 91 -4.04 13.35 -1.84
N ASP A 92 -4.91 12.69 -2.60
CA ASP A 92 -6.12 12.08 -2.09
C ASP A 92 -6.49 10.86 -2.92
N THR A 93 -6.80 9.75 -2.27
CA THR A 93 -7.28 8.54 -2.95
C THR A 93 -8.78 8.58 -3.25
N GLY A 94 -9.54 9.42 -2.54
CA GLY A 94 -10.97 9.26 -2.35
C GLY A 94 -11.30 7.97 -1.57
N PHE A 95 -12.59 7.75 -1.30
CA PHE A 95 -13.04 6.49 -0.70
C PHE A 95 -12.96 5.37 -1.73
N HIS A 96 -12.29 4.29 -1.36
CA HIS A 96 -12.13 3.11 -2.21
C HIS A 96 -12.07 1.82 -1.39
N ASP A 97 -12.45 0.71 -2.03
CA ASP A 97 -12.10 -0.65 -1.62
C ASP A 97 -11.02 -1.23 -2.53
N HIS A 98 -10.56 -2.44 -2.21
CA HIS A 98 -9.57 -3.18 -3.01
C HIS A 98 -10.13 -4.42 -3.69
N ASP A 99 -11.45 -4.44 -3.90
CA ASP A 99 -12.23 -5.54 -4.48
C ASP A 99 -11.97 -6.91 -3.81
N VAL A 100 -11.05 -7.70 -4.33
CA VAL A 100 -10.67 -9.02 -3.79
C VAL A 100 -9.36 -8.99 -2.99
N SER A 101 -8.58 -7.92 -3.10
CA SER A 101 -7.26 -7.81 -2.50
C SER A 101 -7.36 -7.36 -1.05
N CYS A 102 -6.58 -8.01 -0.18
CA CYS A 102 -6.27 -7.52 1.15
C CYS A 102 -4.90 -6.84 1.14
N GLY A 103 -4.51 -6.24 2.27
CA GLY A 103 -3.20 -5.61 2.31
C GLY A 103 -2.84 -4.90 3.60
N ALA A 104 -1.72 -4.19 3.51
CA ALA A 104 -1.17 -3.38 4.57
C ALA A 104 -0.54 -2.10 4.04
N VAL A 105 -0.61 -1.04 4.84
CA VAL A 105 0.07 0.24 4.61
C VAL A 105 0.93 0.54 5.83
N HIS A 106 2.24 0.55 5.67
CA HIS A 106 3.19 0.89 6.73
C HIS A 106 3.81 2.27 6.46
N VAL A 107 3.66 3.21 7.40
CA VAL A 107 4.20 4.56 7.25
C VAL A 107 5.66 4.57 7.70
N VAL A 108 6.57 5.03 6.84
CA VAL A 108 8.02 5.09 7.16
C VAL A 108 8.50 6.51 7.42
N GLU A 109 7.86 7.52 6.84
CA GLU A 109 8.16 8.94 7.05
C GLU A 109 6.88 9.78 7.01
N GLY A 110 6.85 10.90 7.74
CA GLY A 110 5.73 11.85 7.72
C GLY A 110 4.54 11.42 8.57
N GLY A 111 3.37 11.26 7.96
CA GLY A 111 2.15 10.77 8.60
C GLY A 111 0.96 10.83 7.65
N ILE A 112 0.08 9.82 7.70
CA ILE A 112 -1.07 9.70 6.81
C ILE A 112 -2.37 9.59 7.61
N PHE A 113 -3.40 10.30 7.20
CA PHE A 113 -4.75 10.11 7.71
C PHE A 113 -5.42 8.94 6.97
N GLU A 114 -5.85 7.93 7.72
CA GLU A 114 -6.80 6.92 7.26
C GLU A 114 -8.21 7.37 7.67
N GLU A 115 -9.09 7.57 6.70
CA GLU A 115 -10.52 7.74 6.94
C GLU A 115 -11.26 6.47 6.52
N ARG A 116 -11.99 5.83 7.43
CA ARG A 116 -12.89 4.72 7.07
C ARG A 116 -14.32 5.20 6.88
N LEU A 117 -14.98 4.71 5.83
CA LEU A 117 -16.35 5.08 5.51
C LEU A 117 -17.31 4.57 6.61
N GLY A 118 -17.92 5.50 7.37
CA GLY A 118 -18.89 5.20 8.43
C GLY A 118 -20.33 5.55 8.03
N PHE A 119 -21.31 4.89 8.65
CA PHE A 119 -22.74 5.21 8.49
C PHE A 119 -23.22 6.15 9.59
N GLY A 120 -23.99 7.20 9.21
CA GLY A 120 -24.85 7.96 10.13
C GLY A 120 -24.18 8.83 11.20
N GLY A 121 -22.85 8.84 11.31
CA GLY A 121 -22.12 9.58 12.36
C GLY A 121 -20.77 10.19 11.94
N GLY A 122 -20.46 10.21 10.64
CA GLY A 122 -19.17 10.68 10.11
C GLY A 122 -18.18 9.55 9.84
N HIS A 123 -17.12 9.85 9.09
CA HIS A 123 -16.03 8.93 8.81
C HIS A 123 -15.19 8.69 10.07
N LEU A 124 -14.64 7.49 10.22
CA LEU A 124 -13.69 7.18 11.29
C LEU A 124 -12.30 7.58 10.81
N GLU A 125 -11.85 8.77 11.20
CA GLU A 125 -10.52 9.27 10.89
C GLU A 125 -9.51 8.88 11.98
N ARG A 126 -8.32 8.46 11.56
CA ARG A 126 -7.16 8.27 12.42
C ARG A 126 -5.90 8.76 11.70
N LEU A 127 -5.04 9.47 12.41
CA LEU A 127 -3.65 9.69 11.98
C LEU A 127 -2.82 8.43 12.24
N VAL A 128 -2.07 8.02 11.22
CA VAL A 128 -1.14 6.89 11.25
C VAL A 128 0.27 7.47 11.09
N GLU A 129 1.07 7.33 12.13
CA GLU A 129 2.40 7.92 12.28
C GLU A 129 3.51 6.96 11.80
N PRO A 130 4.75 7.45 11.60
CA PRO A 130 5.86 6.61 11.19
C PRO A 130 6.09 5.44 12.17
N GLY A 131 6.25 4.25 11.62
CA GLY A 131 6.34 3.00 12.38
C GLY A 131 4.99 2.34 12.66
N GLU A 132 3.87 2.99 12.36
CA GLU A 132 2.54 2.38 12.46
C GLU A 132 2.10 1.74 11.13
N THR A 133 1.26 0.70 11.26
CA THR A 133 0.76 -0.08 10.13
C THR A 133 -0.77 -0.12 10.13
N ILE A 134 -1.37 0.16 8.97
CA ILE A 134 -2.77 -0.13 8.67
C ILE A 134 -2.85 -1.53 8.09
N ARG A 135 -3.83 -2.31 8.53
CA ARG A 135 -4.17 -3.63 8.02
C ARG A 135 -5.60 -3.60 7.50
N PHE A 136 -5.83 -4.08 6.29
CA PHE A 136 -7.15 -4.06 5.69
C PHE A 136 -7.53 -5.40 5.04
N ALA A 137 -8.81 -5.71 5.12
CA ALA A 137 -9.44 -6.80 4.39
C ALA A 137 -10.07 -6.25 3.09
N PRO A 138 -10.43 -7.09 2.11
CA PRO A 138 -10.96 -6.61 0.83
C PRO A 138 -12.24 -5.76 0.94
N SER A 139 -13.01 -5.95 2.02
CA SER A 139 -14.23 -5.19 2.30
C SER A 139 -14.01 -3.82 2.96
N TYR A 140 -12.76 -3.43 3.24
CA TYR A 140 -12.47 -2.13 3.85
C TYR A 140 -12.67 -1.02 2.82
N ILE A 141 -13.49 -0.03 3.17
CA ILE A 141 -13.65 1.18 2.38
C ILE A 141 -12.96 2.32 3.13
N HIS A 142 -11.90 2.85 2.56
CA HIS A 142 -11.14 3.93 3.19
C HIS A 142 -10.57 4.94 2.20
N ARG A 143 -10.04 6.03 2.75
CA ARG A 143 -9.41 7.13 2.04
C ARG A 143 -8.12 7.48 2.76
N PHE A 144 -7.09 7.79 1.98
CA PHE A 144 -5.81 8.27 2.48
C PHE A 144 -5.56 9.71 2.05
N ARG A 145 -5.06 10.50 3.01
CA ARG A 145 -4.54 11.86 2.80
C ARG A 145 -3.27 12.04 3.62
N PRO A 146 -2.19 12.63 3.09
CA PRO A 146 -1.02 12.94 3.90
C PRO A 146 -1.35 14.04 4.92
N LYS A 147 -0.52 14.13 5.95
CA LYS A 147 -0.56 15.23 6.90
C LYS A 147 -0.08 16.52 6.22
N ASP A 148 -0.90 17.56 6.29
CA ASP A 148 -0.64 18.87 5.68
C ASP A 148 0.76 19.42 6.00
N GLY A 149 1.49 19.81 4.97
CA GLY A 149 2.83 20.38 5.02
C GLY A 149 3.94 19.36 5.32
N ILE A 150 3.62 18.07 5.41
CA ILE A 150 4.56 17.02 5.80
C ILE A 150 4.66 15.96 4.68
N PRO A 151 5.76 15.97 3.90
CA PRO A 151 6.06 14.89 2.97
C PRO A 151 6.01 13.55 3.69
N THR A 152 5.28 12.60 3.11
CA THR A 152 4.97 11.32 3.75
C THR A 152 5.34 10.18 2.82
N THR A 153 5.95 9.12 3.35
CA THR A 153 6.33 7.92 2.60
C THR A 153 5.72 6.71 3.27
N SER A 154 5.15 5.80 2.48
CA SER A 154 4.60 4.54 2.97
C SER A 154 4.97 3.35 2.08
N VAL A 155 5.01 2.17 2.69
CA VAL A 155 5.12 0.87 2.03
C VAL A 155 3.72 0.27 1.94
N HIS A 156 3.30 -0.10 0.74
CA HIS A 156 2.00 -0.72 0.48
C HIS A 156 2.19 -2.15 0.01
N VAL A 157 1.43 -3.08 0.56
CA VAL A 157 1.40 -4.50 0.14
C VAL A 157 -0.03 -4.88 -0.17
N TYR A 158 -0.26 -5.44 -1.36
CA TYR A 158 -1.58 -5.90 -1.81
C TYR A 158 -1.53 -7.35 -2.22
N SER A 159 -2.54 -8.13 -1.82
CA SER A 159 -2.61 -9.56 -2.09
C SER A 159 -4.05 -10.05 -2.27
N PRO A 160 -4.41 -10.68 -3.40
CA PRO A 160 -3.61 -10.77 -4.64
C PRO A 160 -3.27 -9.38 -5.23
N PRO A 161 -2.44 -9.29 -6.28
CA PRO A 161 -2.16 -8.04 -6.99
C PRO A 161 -3.42 -7.22 -7.30
N LEU A 162 -3.32 -5.89 -7.26
CA LEU A 162 -4.47 -5.02 -7.52
C LEU A 162 -4.86 -5.07 -9.00
N GLN A 163 -6.01 -5.69 -9.28
CA GLN A 163 -6.59 -5.70 -10.63
C GLN A 163 -7.70 -4.68 -10.80
N THR A 164 -8.56 -4.54 -9.79
CA THR A 164 -9.73 -3.67 -9.81
C THR A 164 -10.00 -3.17 -8.41
N MET A 165 -10.59 -1.99 -8.31
CA MET A 165 -11.07 -1.39 -7.07
C MET A 165 -12.46 -0.81 -7.27
N GLY A 166 -13.16 -0.55 -6.17
CA GLY A 166 -14.37 0.24 -6.15
C GLY A 166 -14.10 1.65 -5.67
N ALA A 167 -14.32 2.66 -6.50
CA ALA A 167 -14.44 4.04 -6.03
C ALA A 167 -15.84 4.30 -5.47
N TYR A 168 -15.91 4.90 -4.29
CA TYR A 168 -17.16 5.23 -3.63
C TYR A 168 -17.41 6.73 -3.63
N HIS A 169 -18.64 7.11 -3.99
CA HIS A 169 -19.12 8.48 -3.93
C HIS A 169 -20.62 8.50 -3.61
N GLN A 170 -21.12 9.67 -3.22
CA GLN A 170 -22.56 9.88 -3.06
C GLN A 170 -23.16 10.32 -4.41
N GLY A 171 -24.17 9.60 -4.88
CA GLY A 171 -24.96 9.98 -6.05
C GLY A 171 -25.87 11.17 -5.78
N GLU A 172 -26.45 11.75 -6.84
CA GLU A 172 -27.34 12.92 -6.75
C GLU A 172 -28.59 12.67 -5.88
N ASP A 173 -29.05 11.42 -5.82
CA ASP A 173 -30.17 10.97 -4.99
C ASP A 173 -29.78 10.67 -3.53
N GLY A 174 -28.49 10.88 -3.18
CA GLY A 174 -27.93 10.61 -1.87
C GLY A 174 -27.50 9.15 -1.65
N ALA A 175 -27.69 8.26 -2.63
CA ALA A 175 -27.28 6.86 -2.53
C ALA A 175 -25.75 6.72 -2.58
N LEU A 176 -25.21 5.70 -1.91
CA LEU A 176 -23.81 5.33 -2.05
C LEU A 176 -23.61 4.57 -3.36
N VAL A 177 -22.77 5.09 -4.25
CA VAL A 177 -22.47 4.49 -5.54
C VAL A 177 -21.05 3.95 -5.53
N ARG A 178 -20.90 2.69 -5.97
CA ARG A 178 -19.60 2.06 -6.24
C ARG A 178 -19.36 2.05 -7.75
N THR A 179 -18.25 2.64 -8.17
CA THR A 179 -17.78 2.62 -9.56
C THR A 179 -16.52 1.76 -9.66
N PRO A 180 -16.51 0.68 -10.44
CA PRO A 180 -15.29 -0.08 -10.70
C PRO A 180 -14.25 0.80 -11.39
N ILE A 181 -13.02 0.78 -10.89
CA ILE A 181 -11.87 1.49 -11.45
C ILE A 181 -10.67 0.53 -11.53
N ASP A 182 -9.70 0.89 -12.35
CA ASP A 182 -8.45 0.15 -12.47
C ASP A 182 -7.72 0.12 -11.11
N GLY A 183 -7.12 -1.03 -10.77
CA GLY A 183 -6.42 -1.20 -9.49
C GLY A 183 -5.27 -0.20 -9.28
N GLN A 184 -4.62 0.24 -10.36
CA GLN A 184 -3.53 1.20 -10.30
C GLN A 184 -4.00 2.63 -10.05
N ALA A 185 -5.32 2.90 -10.13
CA ALA A 185 -5.88 4.21 -9.81
C ALA A 185 -5.66 4.62 -8.35
N GLU A 186 -5.31 3.67 -7.45
CA GLU A 186 -4.94 3.97 -6.06
C GLU A 186 -3.63 4.76 -5.99
N LEU A 187 -2.74 4.51 -6.94
CA LEU A 187 -1.35 4.98 -6.91
C LEU A 187 -1.19 6.38 -7.50
N VAL A 188 -2.18 6.83 -8.27
CA VAL A 188 -2.19 8.14 -8.91
C VAL A 188 -3.18 9.07 -8.23
N ASN A 189 -2.99 10.38 -8.39
CA ASN A 189 -4.02 11.33 -7.98
C ASN A 189 -5.25 11.16 -8.86
N ARG A 190 -6.40 11.17 -8.21
CA ARG A 190 -7.66 11.32 -8.92
C ARG A 190 -7.80 12.79 -9.26
N ASP A 191 -8.07 13.09 -10.53
CA ASP A 191 -8.47 14.44 -10.91
C ASP A 191 -9.67 14.84 -10.04
N ALA A 192 -9.50 15.93 -9.28
CA ALA A 192 -10.51 16.47 -8.37
C ALA A 192 -11.74 17.01 -9.10
#